data_AF-A0A1H2NR47-F1
#
_entry.id   AF-A0A1H2NR47-F1
#
_cell.length_a   1.000
_cell.length_b   1.000
_cell.length_c   1.000
_cell.angle_alpha   90.00
_cell.angle_beta   90.00
_cell.angle_gamma   90.00
#
_symmetry.space_group_name_H-M   'P 1'
#
loop_
_entity.id
_entity.type
_entity.pdbx_description
1 polymer ?
#
loop_
_entity_poly.entity_id
_entity_poly.type
_entity_poly.pdbx_seq_one_letter_code
_entity_poly.pdbx_strand_id
1 'polypeptide(L)'
;MGLVGRRDGCNFGYGRQLSYAGPQALKDLFGGGHYGTVKAHSDRWQAFVRWCRSEDGPGVNDARQIDRQTLLDYTKHLRQQVEHGAITQRVLLKIYI
;
A
#
# COMPACT_ATOMS: atom_id res chain seq x y z
N MET A 1 -9.91 -27.51 24.97
CA MET A 1 -9.47 -26.18 24.49
C MET A 1 -8.27 -26.40 23.59
N GLY A 2 -8.44 -26.34 22.26
CA GLY A 2 -7.36 -26.48 21.29
C GLY A 2 -6.89 -25.09 20.86
N LEU A 3 -5.61 -24.78 21.06
CA LEU A 3 -5.01 -23.51 20.69
C LEU A 3 -5.02 -23.38 19.16
N VAL A 4 -6.06 -22.74 18.63
CA VAL A 4 -6.07 -22.20 17.28
C VAL A 4 -4.80 -21.38 17.11
N GLY A 5 -3.89 -21.88 16.26
CA GLY A 5 -2.70 -21.17 15.85
C GLY A 5 -3.14 -19.82 15.29
N ARG A 6 -2.92 -18.77 16.07
CA ARG A 6 -3.08 -17.39 15.63
C ARG A 6 -2.10 -17.23 14.47
N ARG A 7 -2.58 -17.36 13.24
CA ARG A 7 -1.86 -16.87 12.05
C ARG A 7 -1.51 -15.43 12.39
N ASP A 8 -0.23 -15.16 12.61
CA ASP A 8 0.26 -13.89 13.13
C ASP A 8 -0.45 -12.78 12.35
N GLY A 9 -1.29 -11.99 13.04
CA GLY A 9 -2.23 -11.05 12.42
C GLY A 9 -1.53 -9.83 11.83
N CYS A 10 -0.26 -9.98 11.48
CA CYS A 10 0.66 -8.94 11.10
C CYS A 10 0.75 -8.86 9.58
N ASN A 11 0.60 -7.65 9.08
CA ASN A 11 0.84 -7.32 7.69
C ASN A 11 2.33 -7.51 7.42
N PHE A 12 2.67 -8.39 6.48
CA PHE A 12 4.05 -8.68 6.07
C PHE A 12 5.01 -9.05 7.22
N GLY A 13 4.49 -9.46 8.40
CA GLY A 13 5.29 -9.77 9.59
C GLY A 13 5.69 -8.58 10.48
N TYR A 14 5.27 -7.34 10.17
CA TYR A 14 5.73 -6.14 10.89
C TYR A 14 4.70 -5.50 11.83
N GLY A 15 3.43 -5.92 11.76
CA GLY A 15 2.39 -5.45 12.66
C GLY A 15 1.03 -5.26 11.99
N ARG A 16 0.02 -4.87 12.78
CA ARG A 16 -1.37 -4.75 12.31
C ARG A 16 -1.65 -3.49 11.49
N GLN A 17 -0.78 -2.47 11.56
CA GLN A 17 -1.02 -1.22 10.85
C GLN A 17 -0.45 -1.28 9.45
N LEU A 18 -1.32 -1.18 8.45
CA LEU A 18 -0.92 -1.20 7.04
C LEU A 18 0.07 -0.06 6.70
N SER A 19 -0.12 1.12 7.30
CA SER A 19 0.76 2.28 7.16
C SER A 19 2.19 2.04 7.66
N TYR A 20 2.38 1.18 8.67
CA TYR A 20 3.70 0.86 9.20
C TYR A 20 4.34 -0.34 8.49
N ALA A 21 3.54 -1.37 8.24
CA ALA A 21 4.03 -2.63 7.72
C ALA A 21 4.53 -2.56 6.28
N GLY A 22 3.89 -1.77 5.41
CA GLY A 22 4.32 -1.67 4.01
C GLY A 22 5.69 -1.04 3.81
N PRO A 23 6.00 0.13 4.40
CA PRO A 23 7.35 0.71 4.31
C PRO A 23 8.42 -0.22 4.88
N GLN A 24 8.10 -1.00 5.91
CA GLN A 24 9.05 -1.96 6.46
C GLN A 24 9.27 -3.14 5.51
N ALA A 25 8.21 -3.67 4.90
CA ALA A 25 8.33 -4.69 3.85
C ALA A 25 9.13 -4.18 2.63
N LEU A 26 8.97 -2.90 2.26
CA LEU A 26 9.74 -2.28 1.17
C LEU A 26 11.23 -2.13 1.54
N LYS A 27 11.56 -1.76 2.78
CA LYS A 27 12.96 -1.71 3.24
C LYS A 27 13.62 -3.08 3.17
N ASP A 28 12.91 -4.11 3.63
CA ASP A 28 13.40 -5.48 3.60
C ASP A 28 13.54 -6.02 2.16
N LEU A 29 12.60 -5.67 1.27
CA LEU A 29 12.65 -6.04 -0.15
C LEU A 29 13.84 -5.42 -0.89
N PHE A 30 14.14 -4.14 -0.65
CA PHE A 30 15.18 -3.42 -1.36
C PHE A 30 16.54 -3.40 -0.64
N GLY A 31 16.62 -3.83 0.62
CA GLY A 31 17.85 -3.82 1.41
C GLY A 31 18.39 -2.41 1.74
N GLY A 32 19.55 -2.34 2.40
CA GLY A 32 20.11 -1.11 2.98
C GLY A 32 20.65 -0.05 2.00
N GLY A 33 20.73 -0.34 0.69
CA GLY A 33 21.40 0.53 -0.29
C GLY A 33 20.48 1.41 -1.15
N HIS A 34 19.16 1.17 -1.14
CA HIS A 34 18.23 1.75 -2.10
C HIS A 34 17.29 2.81 -1.49
N TYR A 35 17.82 3.71 -0.66
CA TYR A 35 17.02 4.68 0.09
C TYR A 35 16.07 5.51 -0.78
N GLY A 36 16.52 5.99 -1.95
CA GLY A 36 15.68 6.76 -2.88
C GLY A 36 14.50 5.95 -3.44
N THR A 37 14.75 4.69 -3.79
CA THR A 37 13.72 3.76 -4.29
C THR A 37 12.74 3.39 -3.18
N VAL A 38 13.24 3.04 -1.99
CA VAL A 38 12.43 2.74 -0.82
C VAL A 38 11.55 3.93 -0.44
N LYS A 39 12.10 5.14 -0.45
CA LYS A 39 11.34 6.36 -0.17
C LYS A 39 10.22 6.56 -1.18
N ALA A 40 10.52 6.47 -2.47
CA ALA A 40 9.51 6.66 -3.52
C ALA A 40 8.36 5.63 -3.43
N HIS A 41 8.68 4.37 -3.17
CA HIS A 41 7.67 3.33 -2.98
C HIS A 41 6.90 3.49 -1.66
N SER A 42 7.58 3.93 -0.60
CA SER A 42 6.95 4.20 0.69
C SER A 42 5.95 5.36 0.59
N ASP A 43 6.30 6.43 -0.10
CA ASP A 43 5.40 7.57 -0.36
C ASP A 43 4.12 7.12 -1.10
N ARG A 44 4.29 6.27 -2.13
CA ARG A 44 3.16 5.68 -2.87
C ARG A 44 2.32 4.75 -2.01
N TRP A 45 2.97 3.91 -1.21
CA TRP A 45 2.29 3.04 -0.27
C TRP A 45 1.45 3.86 0.72
N GLN A 46 1.99 4.95 1.26
CA GLN A 46 1.21 5.83 2.15
C GLN A 46 0.02 6.45 1.43
N ALA A 47 0.17 6.86 0.17
CA ALA A 47 -0.96 7.36 -0.62
C ALA A 47 -2.05 6.28 -0.80
N PHE A 48 -1.65 5.05 -1.09
CA PHE A 48 -2.57 3.90 -1.18
C PHE A 48 -3.27 3.62 0.16
N VAL A 49 -2.54 3.59 1.28
CA VAL A 49 -3.13 3.37 2.61
C VAL A 49 -4.08 4.49 3.01
N ARG A 50 -3.78 5.74 2.64
CA ARG A 50 -4.69 6.87 2.84
C ARG A 50 -5.99 6.69 2.06
N TRP A 51 -5.89 6.29 0.80
CA TRP A 51 -7.08 5.95 0.00
C TRP A 51 -7.85 4.77 0.59
N CYS A 52 -7.17 3.71 1.07
CA CYS A 52 -7.86 2.58 1.70
C CYS A 52 -8.72 2.99 2.90
N ARG A 53 -8.38 4.09 3.58
CA ARG A 53 -9.08 4.63 4.74
C ARG A 53 -10.07 5.75 4.41
N SER A 54 -10.11 6.24 3.16
CA SER A 54 -11.07 7.26 2.73
C SER A 54 -12.45 6.66 2.44
N GLU A 55 -13.45 7.51 2.27
CA GLU A 55 -14.82 7.12 1.92
C GLU A 55 -14.90 6.36 0.58
N ASP A 56 -14.04 6.70 -0.39
CA ASP A 56 -13.90 6.01 -1.68
C ASP A 56 -13.09 4.71 -1.61
N GLY A 57 -12.58 4.37 -0.42
CA GLY A 57 -11.69 3.25 -0.19
C GLY A 57 -12.42 2.03 0.39
N PRO A 58 -11.85 0.82 0.25
CA PRO A 58 -12.47 -0.40 0.76
C PRO A 58 -12.38 -0.59 2.29
N GLY A 59 -11.79 0.35 3.04
CA GLY A 59 -11.64 0.25 4.50
C GLY A 59 -10.64 -0.82 4.96
N VAL A 60 -9.76 -1.30 4.08
CA VAL A 60 -8.84 -2.41 4.38
C VAL A 60 -7.69 -1.98 5.29
N ASN A 61 -7.42 -2.79 6.31
CA ASN A 61 -6.25 -2.64 7.17
C ASN A 61 -5.40 -3.91 7.25
N ASP A 62 -5.93 -5.05 6.80
CA ASP A 62 -5.19 -6.29 6.64
C ASP A 62 -4.69 -6.42 5.21
N ALA A 63 -3.38 -6.54 5.02
CA ALA A 63 -2.75 -6.65 3.71
C ALA A 63 -3.23 -7.88 2.93
N ARG A 64 -3.70 -8.93 3.62
CA ARG A 64 -4.23 -10.15 3.00
C ARG A 64 -5.58 -9.95 2.33
N GLN A 65 -6.26 -8.85 2.62
CA GLN A 65 -7.53 -8.46 1.99
C GLN A 65 -7.32 -7.63 0.72
N ILE A 66 -6.09 -7.22 0.43
CA ILE A 66 -5.77 -6.50 -0.81
C ILE A 66 -5.77 -7.49 -1.96
N ASP A 67 -6.79 -7.40 -2.81
CA ASP A 67 -6.96 -8.21 -4.01
C ASP A 67 -6.72 -7.35 -5.28
N ARG A 68 -6.66 -8.01 -6.44
CA ARG A 68 -6.66 -7.39 -7.76
C ARG A 68 -7.76 -6.34 -7.92
N GLN A 69 -8.98 -6.58 -7.43
CA GLN A 69 -10.08 -5.61 -7.51
C GLN A 69 -9.75 -4.33 -6.75
N THR A 70 -9.17 -4.44 -5.55
CA THR A 70 -8.69 -3.29 -4.77
C THR A 70 -7.70 -2.43 -5.56
N LEU A 71 -6.78 -3.06 -6.29
CA LEU A 71 -5.81 -2.35 -7.13
C LEU A 71 -6.48 -1.70 -8.36
N LEU A 72 -7.49 -2.34 -8.95
CA LEU A 72 -8.26 -1.76 -10.06
C LEU A 72 -9.03 -0.52 -9.60
N ASP A 73 -9.67 -0.56 -8.44
CA ASP A 73 -10.39 0.60 -7.92
C ASP A 73 -9.43 1.73 -7.51
N TYR A 74 -8.25 1.40 -6.98
CA TYR A 74 -7.23 2.41 -6.73
C TYR A 74 -6.75 3.10 -8.02
N THR A 75 -6.56 2.35 -9.12
CA THR A 75 -6.15 2.96 -10.40
C THR A 75 -7.24 3.86 -11.00
N LYS A 76 -8.53 3.51 -10.85
CA LYS A 76 -9.64 4.40 -11.20
C LYS A 76 -9.62 5.67 -10.35
N HIS A 77 -9.44 5.54 -9.04
CA HIS A 77 -9.34 6.67 -8.14
C HIS A 77 -8.17 7.60 -8.49
N LEU A 78 -6.99 7.05 -8.81
CA LEU A 78 -5.85 7.83 -9.29
C LEU A 78 -6.16 8.56 -10.59
N ARG A 79 -6.84 7.90 -11.55
CA ARG A 79 -7.25 8.54 -12.81
C ARG A 79 -8.15 9.75 -12.54
N GLN A 80 -9.16 9.60 -11.68
CA GLN A 80 -10.03 10.71 -11.31
C GLN A 80 -9.25 11.85 -10.66
N GLN A 81 -8.29 11.56 -9.77
CA GLN A 81 -7.46 12.60 -9.17
C GLN A 81 -6.57 13.33 -10.20
N VAL A 82 -6.07 12.64 -11.23
CA VAL A 82 -5.32 13.28 -12.33
C VAL A 82 -6.24 14.19 -13.14
N GLU A 83 -7.45 13.72 -13.47
CA GLU A 83 -8.44 14.47 -14.25
C GLU A 83 -8.90 15.74 -13.52
N HIS A 84 -9.01 15.71 -12.19
CA HIS A 84 -9.32 16.88 -11.36
C HIS A 84 -8.09 17.77 -11.03
N GLY A 85 -6.90 17.44 -11.56
CA GLY A 85 -5.67 18.21 -11.31
C GLY A 85 -5.10 18.08 -9.90
N ALA A 86 -5.61 17.16 -9.07
CA ALA A 86 -5.17 16.95 -7.69
C ALA A 86 -3.80 16.24 -7.62
N ILE A 87 -3.45 15.44 -8.62
CA ILE A 87 -2.13 14.78 -8.73
C ILE A 87 -1.54 14.95 -10.14
N THR A 88 -0.26 15.30 -10.22
CA THR A 88 0.47 15.43 -11.49
C THR A 88 0.96 14.05 -11.96
N GLN A 89 0.86 13.76 -13.25
CA GLN A 89 1.16 12.49 -13.96
C GLN A 89 2.54 11.84 -13.68
N ARG A 90 3.43 12.50 -12.94
CA ARG A 90 4.80 12.05 -12.64
C ARG A 90 4.89 10.85 -11.67
N VAL A 91 3.78 10.43 -11.07
CA VAL A 91 3.74 9.35 -10.07
C VAL A 91 3.42 7.97 -10.67
N LEU A 92 2.82 7.91 -11.87
CA LEU A 92 2.23 6.68 -12.44
C LEU A 92 3.23 5.78 -13.19
N LEU A 93 4.41 6.28 -13.58
CA LEU A 93 5.32 5.58 -14.51
C LEU A 93 6.31 4.57 -13.88
N LYS A 94 6.16 4.20 -12.59
CA LYS A 94 6.97 3.09 -12.02
C LYS A 94 6.10 2.04 -11.32
N ILE A 95 4.90 1.78 -11.87
CA ILE A 95 4.11 0.59 -11.54
C ILE A 95 4.46 -0.57 -12.49
N TYR A 96 5.30 -0.33 -13.52
CA TYR A 96 5.60 -1.30 -14.57
C TYR A 96 7.09 -1.55 -14.87
N ILE A 97 8.03 -1.07 -14.05
CA ILE A 97 9.47 -1.41 -14.16
C ILE A 97 10.03 -1.72 -12.78
#